data_AF-A0A7W1CDY4-F1
#
_entry.id   AF-A0A7W1CDY4-F1
#
_cell.length_a   1.000
_cell.length_b   1.000
_cell.length_c   1.000
_cell.angle_alpha   90.00
_cell.angle_beta   90.00
_cell.angle_gamma   90.00
#
_symmetry.space_group_name_H-M   'P 1'
#
loop_
_entity.id
_entity.type
_entity.pdbx_description
1 polymer ?
#
loop_
_entity_poly.entity_id
_entity_poly.type
_entity_poly.pdbx_seq_one_letter_code
_entity_poly.pdbx_strand_id
1 'polypeptide(L)'
;EKLRVDASDNYDPQKASANFPKPWQGGDWTLRDITNYMTTSSFTLLKHAAYNREAWLKRFYTVGKEAVRPRKVNELYGYKIKIDDNFPRLKDIFERAGVQYGFPKGEKQTKVNVVNYFDTPESYPSESIIVPLEQPYGNFAKTLLEKQTYPDLKDEKGNPLPPYDVTAHTLSLLMNLKVEEIKAPFKPNWVKNIRTLRSVSDCLTGLGNKVGLYKSHIASMDEGWTRWAFNICTENEPVFNKDVRDDNFELKNPPKVILQKNLGKKYFYKTIIFPDQSPNQILNGYPKGAMPDEYTGGIGAEGVANLRKFVEAGGTLVFLNRASNFAIEQFNLPVKDVTRGLNRKDFYIPGSILRTELDTAHPIAKGMPKESIAWFEDSPAFEIQTDPLALANNFKIIARYPSNPKDILLSGWALGAERLAGKAALVEFTVGKGKIVLFGFRPQYRGQSLATFPLLFNSIAN
;
A
#
# COMPACT_ATOMS: atom_id res chain seq x y z
N GLU A 1 -26.29 -18.34 27.84
CA GLU A 1 -26.25 -17.20 26.90
C GLU A 1 -25.79 -17.68 25.53
N LYS A 2 -26.42 -17.23 24.44
CA LYS A 2 -25.95 -17.53 23.08
C LYS A 2 -24.68 -16.70 22.83
N LEU A 3 -23.62 -17.35 22.32
CA LEU A 3 -22.42 -16.66 21.85
C LEU A 3 -22.83 -15.48 20.95
N ARG A 4 -22.38 -14.27 21.30
CA ARG A 4 -22.67 -13.00 20.58
C ARG A 4 -21.97 -12.86 19.23
N VAL A 5 -21.30 -13.90 18.77
CA VAL A 5 -20.57 -13.89 17.51
C VAL A 5 -21.35 -14.78 16.57
N ASP A 6 -22.07 -14.17 15.62
CA ASP A 6 -22.58 -14.94 14.48
C ASP A 6 -21.40 -15.69 13.88
N ALA A 7 -21.49 -17.02 13.90
CA ALA A 7 -20.52 -17.85 13.21
C ALA A 7 -20.56 -17.42 11.74
N SER A 8 -19.54 -16.71 11.28
CA SER A 8 -19.24 -16.73 9.86
C SER A 8 -19.04 -18.20 9.49
N ASP A 9 -19.40 -18.60 8.27
CA ASP A 9 -19.48 -20.01 7.86
C ASP A 9 -18.21 -20.86 8.12
N ASN A 10 -17.09 -20.22 8.47
CA ASN A 10 -15.79 -20.85 8.79
C ASN A 10 -15.39 -20.86 10.28
N TYR A 11 -16.18 -20.31 11.20
CA TYR A 11 -15.84 -20.20 12.63
C TYR A 11 -17.04 -20.51 13.54
N ASP A 12 -17.58 -21.72 13.38
CA ASP A 12 -18.55 -22.28 14.35
C ASP A 12 -17.77 -23.06 15.43
N PRO A 13 -17.65 -22.53 16.67
CA PRO A 13 -16.90 -23.20 17.73
C PRO A 13 -17.58 -24.48 18.21
N GLN A 14 -18.81 -24.78 17.78
CA GLN A 14 -19.50 -26.03 18.09
C GLN A 14 -19.27 -27.11 17.03
N LYS A 15 -18.66 -26.77 15.89
CA LYS A 15 -18.35 -27.72 14.82
C LYS A 15 -16.86 -27.94 14.70
N ALA A 16 -16.49 -29.21 14.52
CA ALA A 16 -15.10 -29.55 14.25
C ALA A 16 -14.73 -29.04 12.86
N SER A 17 -13.62 -28.33 12.77
CA SER A 17 -13.06 -27.86 11.51
C SER A 17 -11.53 -27.91 11.53
N ALA A 18 -10.88 -27.69 10.39
CA ALA A 18 -9.42 -27.60 10.33
C ALA A 18 -8.86 -26.47 11.23
N ASN A 19 -9.62 -25.38 11.40
CA ASN A 19 -9.26 -24.26 12.27
C ASN A 19 -9.71 -24.46 13.72
N PHE A 20 -10.66 -25.36 13.97
CA PHE A 20 -11.21 -25.64 15.29
C PHE A 20 -11.41 -27.16 15.49
N PRO A 21 -10.31 -27.93 15.63
CA PRO A 21 -10.40 -29.39 15.65
C PRO A 21 -11.03 -29.94 16.94
N LYS A 22 -11.11 -29.14 18.00
CA LYS A 22 -11.73 -29.51 19.28
C LYS A 22 -12.90 -28.58 19.60
N PRO A 23 -14.13 -28.95 19.22
CA PRO A 23 -15.33 -28.15 19.46
C PRO A 23 -15.56 -27.86 20.95
N TRP A 24 -16.05 -26.66 21.22
CA TRP A 24 -16.53 -26.28 22.53
C TRP A 24 -17.83 -27.04 22.81
N GLN A 25 -17.85 -27.76 23.93
CA GLN A 25 -18.95 -28.65 24.29
C GLN A 25 -20.11 -27.94 25.01
N GLY A 26 -20.10 -26.60 25.06
CA GLY A 26 -21.04 -25.78 25.84
C GLY A 26 -20.58 -25.55 27.29
N GLY A 27 -21.30 -24.69 28.02
CA GLY A 27 -21.03 -24.33 29.42
C GLY A 27 -20.74 -22.84 29.62
N ASP A 28 -20.16 -22.48 30.76
CA ASP A 28 -19.63 -21.13 30.99
C ASP A 28 -18.22 -21.02 30.37
N TRP A 29 -17.92 -19.87 29.78
CA TRP A 29 -16.60 -19.58 29.21
C TRP A 29 -16.03 -18.32 29.84
N THR A 30 -15.02 -18.49 30.69
CA THR A 30 -14.45 -17.42 31.49
C THR A 30 -13.12 -16.93 30.92
N LEU A 31 -12.64 -15.77 31.40
CA LEU A 31 -11.28 -15.29 31.07
C LEU A 31 -10.20 -16.31 31.46
N ARG A 32 -10.41 -17.05 32.56
CA ARG A 32 -9.52 -18.13 32.99
C ARG A 32 -9.46 -19.26 31.95
N ASP A 33 -10.59 -19.61 31.34
CA ASP A 33 -10.63 -20.65 30.30
C ASP A 33 -9.86 -20.21 29.05
N ILE A 34 -9.99 -18.93 28.66
CA ILE A 34 -9.19 -18.34 27.57
C ILE A 34 -7.70 -18.46 27.89
N THR A 35 -7.27 -18.00 29.07
CA THR A 35 -5.87 -18.07 29.50
C THR A 35 -5.38 -19.52 29.53
N ASN A 36 -6.13 -20.42 30.15
CA ASN A 36 -5.79 -21.85 30.24
C ASN A 36 -5.64 -22.48 28.85
N TYR A 37 -6.56 -22.20 27.93
CA TYR A 37 -6.54 -22.72 26.57
C TYR A 37 -5.33 -22.21 25.79
N MET A 38 -5.06 -20.89 25.83
CA MET A 38 -3.91 -20.28 25.18
C MET A 38 -2.60 -20.81 25.76
N THR A 39 -2.45 -20.83 27.08
CA THR A 39 -1.26 -21.34 27.77
C THR A 39 -1.04 -22.82 27.44
N THR A 40 -2.08 -23.65 27.50
CA THR A 40 -1.99 -25.08 27.16
C THR A 40 -1.56 -25.26 25.71
N SER A 41 -2.14 -24.50 24.78
CA SER A 41 -1.79 -24.55 23.36
C SER A 41 -0.32 -24.16 23.13
N SER A 42 0.14 -23.07 23.75
CA SER A 42 1.53 -22.63 23.67
C SER A 42 2.51 -23.68 24.22
N PHE A 43 2.26 -24.23 25.42
CA PHE A 43 3.14 -25.26 25.99
C PHE A 43 3.07 -26.58 25.22
N THR A 44 1.92 -26.94 24.67
CA THR A 44 1.78 -28.15 23.85
C THR A 44 2.59 -28.02 22.56
N LEU A 45 2.58 -26.86 21.90
CA LEU A 45 3.42 -26.58 20.73
C LEU A 45 4.90 -26.74 21.07
N LEU A 46 5.36 -26.14 22.18
CA LEU A 46 6.75 -26.24 22.62
C LEU A 46 7.16 -27.68 22.97
N LYS A 47 6.31 -28.41 23.70
CA LYS A 47 6.53 -29.83 24.01
C LYS A 47 6.57 -30.68 22.74
N HIS A 48 5.67 -30.43 21.79
CA HIS A 48 5.65 -31.13 20.51
C HIS A 48 6.96 -30.88 19.74
N ALA A 49 7.45 -29.65 19.68
CA ALA A 49 8.73 -29.33 19.06
C ALA A 49 9.91 -30.03 19.77
N ALA A 50 9.91 -30.05 21.11
CA ALA A 50 10.96 -30.72 21.90
C ALA A 50 10.96 -32.25 21.71
N TYR A 51 9.79 -32.89 21.77
CA TYR A 51 9.65 -34.34 21.61
C TYR A 51 9.89 -34.80 20.17
N ASN A 52 9.55 -33.97 19.18
CA ASN A 52 9.73 -34.29 17.75
C ASN A 52 10.92 -33.55 17.12
N ARG A 53 11.91 -33.14 17.93
CA ARG A 53 13.04 -32.29 17.49
C ARG A 53 13.74 -32.80 16.24
N GLU A 54 13.95 -34.11 16.15
CA GLU A 54 14.66 -34.73 15.04
C GLU A 54 13.84 -34.66 13.75
N ALA A 55 12.52 -34.88 13.84
CA ALA A 55 11.63 -34.75 12.70
C ALA A 55 11.61 -33.31 12.16
N TRP A 56 11.53 -32.31 13.05
CA TRP A 56 11.57 -30.90 12.67
C TRP A 56 12.90 -30.51 12.03
N LEU A 57 14.03 -30.91 12.63
CA LEU A 57 15.37 -30.61 12.10
C LEU A 57 15.62 -31.31 10.76
N LYS A 58 15.24 -32.59 10.62
CA LYS A 58 15.31 -33.33 9.35
C LYS A 58 14.45 -32.66 8.29
N ARG A 59 13.22 -32.25 8.62
CA ARG A 59 12.33 -31.57 7.67
C ARG A 59 12.92 -30.23 7.23
N PHE A 60 13.47 -29.44 8.14
CA PHE A 60 14.15 -28.18 7.82
C PHE A 60 15.32 -28.41 6.88
N TYR A 61 16.17 -29.41 7.16
CA TYR A 61 17.26 -29.82 6.27
C TYR A 61 16.75 -30.26 4.88
N THR A 62 15.72 -31.10 4.81
CA THR A 62 15.15 -31.56 3.54
C THR A 62 14.62 -30.38 2.72
N VAL A 63 13.90 -29.44 3.33
CA VAL A 63 13.41 -28.24 2.64
C VAL A 63 14.58 -27.43 2.07
N GLY A 64 15.65 -27.23 2.85
CA GLY A 64 16.86 -26.55 2.38
C GLY A 64 17.55 -27.29 1.23
N LYS A 65 17.69 -28.63 1.34
CA LYS A 65 18.29 -29.48 0.31
C LYS A 65 17.52 -29.41 -1.00
N GLU A 66 16.19 -29.45 -0.94
CA GLU A 66 15.33 -29.30 -2.13
C GLU A 66 15.40 -27.88 -2.72
N ALA A 67 15.58 -26.85 -1.90
CA ALA A 67 15.71 -25.47 -2.38
C ALA A 67 17.02 -25.24 -3.17
N VAL A 68 18.10 -25.93 -2.81
CA VAL A 68 19.42 -25.84 -3.47
C VAL A 68 19.66 -26.90 -4.54
N ARG A 69 18.62 -27.65 -4.95
CA ARG A 69 18.80 -28.63 -6.02
C ARG A 69 19.13 -27.92 -7.35
N PRO A 70 19.91 -28.56 -8.24
CA PRO A 70 20.08 -28.07 -9.60
C PRO A 70 18.74 -27.90 -10.31
N ARG A 71 18.63 -26.79 -11.06
CA ARG A 71 17.44 -26.48 -11.86
C ARG A 71 17.43 -27.31 -13.14
N LYS A 72 16.26 -27.86 -13.50
CA LYS A 72 16.09 -28.65 -14.73
C LYS A 72 16.10 -27.73 -15.95
N VAL A 73 16.37 -28.28 -17.13
CA VAL A 73 16.28 -27.54 -18.40
C VAL A 73 14.90 -26.88 -18.51
N ASN A 74 14.88 -25.61 -18.91
CA ASN A 74 13.71 -24.72 -19.01
C ASN A 74 13.03 -24.35 -17.68
N GLU A 75 13.49 -24.85 -16.53
CA GLU A 75 13.04 -24.38 -15.23
C GLU A 75 13.50 -22.93 -14.98
N LEU A 76 12.76 -22.17 -14.16
CA LEU A 76 13.22 -20.87 -13.71
C LEU A 76 14.53 -21.01 -12.91
N TYR A 77 15.62 -20.52 -13.47
CA TYR A 77 16.92 -20.47 -12.82
C TYR A 77 17.00 -19.36 -11.78
N GLY A 78 16.50 -18.17 -12.13
CA GLY A 78 16.75 -16.95 -11.37
C GLY A 78 16.14 -15.72 -12.03
N TYR A 79 16.48 -14.57 -11.48
CA TYR A 79 16.06 -13.27 -11.98
C TYR A 79 17.26 -12.38 -12.24
N LYS A 80 17.27 -11.69 -13.39
CA LYS A 80 18.17 -10.56 -13.66
C LYS A 80 17.44 -9.28 -13.27
N ILE A 81 18.06 -8.45 -12.44
CA ILE A 81 17.47 -7.20 -11.95
C ILE A 81 18.36 -6.05 -12.36
N LYS A 82 17.82 -5.07 -13.10
CA LYS A 82 18.56 -3.85 -13.43
C LYS A 82 18.80 -3.02 -12.16
N ILE A 83 20.00 -2.48 -12.03
CA ILE A 83 20.36 -1.57 -10.94
C ILE A 83 19.96 -0.15 -11.34
N ASP A 84 19.10 0.47 -10.54
CA ASP A 84 18.67 1.87 -10.63
C ASP A 84 18.53 2.48 -9.22
N ASP A 85 18.03 3.72 -9.12
CA ASP A 85 17.93 4.44 -7.85
C ASP A 85 16.97 3.78 -6.83
N ASN A 86 16.06 2.89 -7.25
CA ASN A 86 15.17 2.14 -6.36
C ASN A 86 15.76 0.79 -5.91
N PHE A 87 16.76 0.27 -6.64
CA PHE A 87 17.38 -1.03 -6.35
C PHE A 87 17.96 -1.17 -4.93
N PRO A 88 18.62 -0.15 -4.33
CA PRO A 88 19.18 -0.27 -2.99
C PRO A 88 18.17 -0.76 -1.94
N ARG A 89 16.88 -0.39 -2.03
CA ARG A 89 15.86 -0.86 -1.08
C ARG A 89 15.57 -2.34 -1.19
N LEU A 90 15.47 -2.85 -2.42
CA LEU A 90 15.31 -4.29 -2.64
C LEU A 90 16.54 -5.07 -2.17
N LYS A 91 17.75 -4.52 -2.40
CA LYS A 91 19.00 -5.10 -1.91
C LYS A 91 19.02 -5.21 -0.39
N ASP A 92 18.60 -4.19 0.37
CA ASP A 92 18.52 -4.26 1.83
C ASP A 92 17.58 -5.38 2.31
N ILE A 93 16.42 -5.53 1.66
CA ILE A 93 15.47 -6.63 1.94
C ILE A 93 16.13 -7.99 1.67
N PHE A 94 16.82 -8.14 0.54
CA PHE A 94 17.55 -9.37 0.23
C PHE A 94 18.65 -9.68 1.25
N GLU A 95 19.45 -8.69 1.62
CA GLU A 95 20.54 -8.88 2.58
C GLU A 95 20.02 -9.25 3.98
N ARG A 96 18.94 -8.60 4.46
CA ARG A 96 18.30 -8.94 5.74
C ARG A 96 17.68 -10.33 5.74
N ALA A 97 17.09 -10.73 4.61
CA ALA A 97 16.48 -12.06 4.46
C ALA A 97 17.51 -13.17 4.19
N GLY A 98 18.76 -12.83 3.90
CA GLY A 98 19.80 -13.80 3.52
C GLY A 98 19.71 -14.30 2.08
N VAL A 99 19.01 -13.57 1.19
CA VAL A 99 18.96 -13.85 -0.24
C VAL A 99 20.31 -13.56 -0.88
N GLN A 100 20.88 -14.57 -1.50
CA GLN A 100 22.13 -14.50 -2.25
C GLN A 100 21.89 -13.92 -3.64
N TYR A 101 22.79 -13.06 -4.07
CA TYR A 101 22.80 -12.51 -5.42
C TYR A 101 24.25 -12.30 -5.87
N GLY A 102 24.46 -12.17 -7.17
CA GLY A 102 25.78 -11.94 -7.74
C GLY A 102 25.75 -10.91 -8.87
N PHE A 103 26.90 -10.32 -9.13
CA PHE A 103 27.08 -9.30 -10.18
C PHE A 103 27.70 -9.95 -11.42
N PRO A 104 27.05 -9.87 -12.59
CA PRO A 104 27.61 -10.35 -13.85
C PRO A 104 28.90 -9.61 -14.21
N LYS A 105 29.92 -10.37 -14.64
CA LYS A 105 31.18 -9.82 -15.18
C LYS A 105 30.99 -9.35 -16.62
N GLY A 106 31.56 -8.20 -16.97
CA GLY A 106 31.57 -7.64 -18.32
C GLY A 106 30.49 -6.58 -18.59
N GLU A 107 29.57 -6.38 -17.64
CA GLU A 107 28.65 -5.25 -17.64
C GLU A 107 29.34 -3.98 -17.14
N LYS A 108 28.76 -2.82 -17.49
CA LYS A 108 29.31 -1.51 -17.08
C LYS A 108 29.12 -1.30 -15.58
N GLN A 109 30.11 -0.67 -14.94
CA GLN A 109 29.95 -0.17 -13.59
C GLN A 109 28.80 0.84 -13.55
N THR A 110 27.93 0.73 -12.55
CA THR A 110 26.76 1.59 -12.42
C THR A 110 26.81 2.34 -11.10
N LYS A 111 26.46 3.62 -11.14
CA LYS A 111 26.36 4.49 -9.98
C LYS A 111 24.92 4.93 -9.86
N VAL A 112 24.35 4.76 -8.68
CA VAL A 112 22.97 5.17 -8.39
C VAL A 112 22.99 6.28 -7.36
N ASN A 113 22.03 7.18 -7.47
CA ASN A 113 21.83 8.21 -6.46
C ASN A 113 21.02 7.58 -5.34
N VAL A 114 21.67 7.27 -4.22
CA VAL A 114 20.95 6.75 -3.06
C VAL A 114 20.48 7.92 -2.24
N VAL A 115 19.19 7.92 -1.89
CA VAL A 115 18.71 8.69 -0.75
C VAL A 115 19.12 7.89 0.49
N ASN A 116 20.36 8.09 0.96
CA ASN A 116 20.86 7.52 2.20
C ASN A 116 21.12 8.62 3.23
N TYR A 117 21.47 8.25 4.46
CA TYR A 117 21.71 9.24 5.54
C TYR A 117 22.83 10.25 5.21
N PHE A 118 23.63 9.98 4.16
CA PHE A 118 24.79 10.76 3.78
C PHE A 118 24.65 11.43 2.40
N ASP A 119 23.52 11.27 1.69
CA ASP A 119 23.33 11.70 0.28
C ASP A 119 24.52 11.34 -0.63
N THR A 120 25.14 10.20 -0.36
CA THR A 120 26.32 9.74 -1.13
C THR A 120 25.88 8.70 -2.15
N PRO A 121 26.22 8.90 -3.45
CA PRO A 121 25.91 7.90 -4.46
C PRO A 121 26.61 6.56 -4.18
N GLU A 122 25.90 5.46 -4.42
CA GLU A 122 26.46 4.11 -4.30
C GLU A 122 26.92 3.62 -5.67
N SER A 123 28.05 2.93 -5.70
CA SER A 123 28.62 2.36 -6.93
C SER A 123 28.58 0.84 -6.89
N TYR A 124 28.14 0.25 -8.01
CA TYR A 124 27.98 -1.17 -8.23
C TYR A 124 28.87 -1.63 -9.38
N PRO A 125 29.49 -2.82 -9.30
CA PRO A 125 30.46 -3.30 -10.30
C PRO A 125 29.84 -3.74 -11.63
N SER A 126 28.53 -3.61 -11.78
CA SER A 126 27.73 -4.13 -12.89
C SER A 126 26.47 -3.27 -13.06
N GLU A 127 25.76 -3.39 -14.19
CA GLU A 127 24.48 -2.69 -14.43
C GLU A 127 23.27 -3.49 -13.93
N SER A 128 23.50 -4.74 -13.54
CA SER A 128 22.49 -5.63 -13.01
C SER A 128 23.02 -6.54 -11.90
N ILE A 129 22.09 -7.18 -11.20
CA ILE A 129 22.38 -8.36 -10.39
C ILE A 129 21.64 -9.58 -10.95
N ILE A 130 22.12 -10.76 -10.56
CA ILE A 130 21.42 -12.02 -10.75
C ILE A 130 21.12 -12.63 -9.39
N VAL A 131 19.84 -12.97 -9.19
CA VAL A 131 19.34 -13.70 -8.02
C VAL A 131 19.08 -15.15 -8.45
N PRO A 132 20.00 -16.10 -8.22
CA PRO A 132 19.75 -17.51 -8.52
C PRO A 132 18.72 -18.07 -7.53
N LEU A 133 17.84 -18.97 -7.96
CA LEU A 133 16.89 -19.64 -7.06
C LEU A 133 17.44 -20.93 -6.44
N GLU A 134 18.59 -21.41 -6.90
CA GLU A 134 19.32 -22.54 -6.30
C GLU A 134 20.06 -22.10 -5.03
N GLN A 135 19.29 -21.72 -4.01
CA GLN A 135 19.77 -21.26 -2.71
C GLN A 135 18.67 -21.47 -1.65
N PRO A 136 19.01 -21.52 -0.34
CA PRO A 136 18.00 -21.76 0.71
C PRO A 136 16.83 -20.75 0.71
N TYR A 137 17.09 -19.48 0.38
CA TYR A 137 16.09 -18.41 0.34
C TYR A 137 15.55 -18.12 -1.07
N GLY A 138 15.75 -19.02 -2.03
CA GLY A 138 15.33 -18.83 -3.42
C GLY A 138 13.81 -18.68 -3.53
N ASN A 139 13.04 -19.45 -2.78
CA ASN A 139 11.57 -19.35 -2.77
C ASN A 139 11.07 -18.00 -2.20
N PHE A 140 11.79 -17.42 -1.22
CA PHE A 140 11.48 -16.08 -0.72
C PHE A 140 11.74 -15.03 -1.78
N ALA A 141 12.91 -15.07 -2.44
CA ALA A 141 13.22 -14.19 -3.56
C ALA A 141 12.20 -14.32 -4.70
N LYS A 142 11.81 -15.55 -5.05
CA LYS A 142 10.77 -15.83 -6.04
C LYS A 142 9.45 -15.16 -5.67
N THR A 143 9.00 -15.32 -4.42
CA THR A 143 7.74 -14.73 -3.94
C THR A 143 7.71 -13.21 -4.09
N LEU A 144 8.83 -12.53 -3.83
CA LEU A 144 8.95 -11.07 -3.95
C LEU A 144 9.03 -10.57 -5.40
N LEU A 145 9.62 -11.36 -6.30
CA LEU A 145 9.97 -10.92 -7.65
C LEU A 145 8.99 -11.37 -8.73
N GLU A 146 8.32 -12.50 -8.52
CA GLU A 146 7.41 -13.10 -9.50
C GLU A 146 6.14 -12.26 -9.65
N LYS A 147 5.70 -12.09 -10.90
CA LYS A 147 4.36 -11.60 -11.19
C LYS A 147 3.35 -12.66 -10.79
N GLN A 148 2.46 -12.33 -9.87
CA GLN A 148 1.50 -13.28 -9.34
C GLN A 148 0.32 -13.41 -10.30
N THR A 149 -0.11 -14.64 -10.53
CA THR A 149 -1.37 -14.96 -11.21
C THR A 149 -2.23 -15.69 -10.20
N TYR A 150 -3.24 -15.01 -9.67
CA TYR A 150 -4.11 -15.59 -8.66
C TYR A 150 -5.32 -16.28 -9.33
N PRO A 151 -5.70 -17.49 -8.91
CA PRO A 151 -6.78 -18.24 -9.56
C PRO A 151 -8.15 -17.56 -9.39
N ASP A 152 -9.02 -17.69 -10.39
CA ASP A 152 -10.42 -17.25 -10.33
C ASP A 152 -11.24 -18.21 -9.45
N LEU A 153 -11.16 -18.03 -8.13
CA LEU A 153 -11.82 -18.86 -7.14
C LEU A 153 -13.23 -18.33 -6.86
N LYS A 154 -14.23 -19.20 -7.04
CA LYS A 154 -15.65 -18.89 -6.82
C LYS A 154 -16.32 -19.98 -5.98
N ASP A 155 -17.32 -19.60 -5.20
CA ASP A 155 -18.21 -20.54 -4.50
C ASP A 155 -19.21 -21.20 -5.47
N GLU A 156 -20.02 -22.13 -4.96
CA GLU A 156 -21.05 -22.84 -5.74
C GLU A 156 -22.11 -21.90 -6.35
N LYS A 157 -22.28 -20.69 -5.82
CA LYS A 157 -23.22 -19.67 -6.30
C LYS A 157 -22.55 -18.68 -7.26
N GLY A 158 -21.29 -18.90 -7.62
CA GLY A 158 -20.48 -18.06 -8.50
C GLY A 158 -19.98 -16.77 -7.84
N ASN A 159 -20.05 -16.64 -6.50
CA ASN A 159 -19.45 -15.51 -5.80
C ASN A 159 -17.93 -15.70 -5.74
N PRO A 160 -17.14 -14.64 -6.01
CA PRO A 160 -15.72 -14.61 -5.66
C PRO A 160 -15.43 -15.06 -4.23
N LEU A 161 -14.50 -16.00 -4.09
CA LEU A 161 -13.93 -16.35 -2.80
C LEU A 161 -12.88 -15.29 -2.42
N PRO A 162 -13.01 -14.65 -1.25
CA PRO A 162 -12.03 -13.67 -0.81
C PRO A 162 -10.68 -14.36 -0.52
N PRO A 163 -9.54 -13.74 -0.88
CA PRO A 163 -8.23 -14.22 -0.45
C PRO A 163 -8.09 -14.06 1.06
N TYR A 164 -7.07 -14.71 1.64
CA TYR A 164 -6.75 -14.54 3.06
C TYR A 164 -6.31 -13.09 3.40
N ASP A 165 -5.51 -12.46 2.54
CA ASP A 165 -5.10 -11.05 2.64
C ASP A 165 -5.32 -10.34 1.30
N VAL A 166 -4.40 -10.52 0.35
CA VAL A 166 -4.40 -9.86 -0.97
C VAL A 166 -3.93 -10.82 -2.06
N THR A 167 -4.20 -10.51 -3.32
CA THR A 167 -3.87 -11.41 -4.46
C THR A 167 -2.53 -11.13 -5.12
N ALA A 168 -1.91 -9.98 -4.85
CA ALA A 168 -0.61 -9.59 -5.39
C ALA A 168 0.38 -9.22 -4.28
N HIS A 169 1.66 -9.59 -4.46
CA HIS A 169 2.77 -9.02 -3.68
C HIS A 169 4.07 -9.00 -4.48
N THR A 170 4.01 -8.46 -5.71
CA THR A 170 5.18 -8.35 -6.60
C THR A 170 5.97 -7.07 -6.30
N LEU A 171 6.96 -7.17 -5.43
CA LEU A 171 7.75 -6.06 -4.93
C LEU A 171 8.53 -5.35 -6.03
N SER A 172 8.98 -6.08 -7.06
CA SER A 172 9.64 -5.49 -8.23
C SER A 172 8.77 -4.47 -8.94
N LEU A 173 7.47 -4.72 -9.08
CA LEU A 173 6.51 -3.76 -9.65
C LEU A 173 6.27 -2.58 -8.70
N LEU A 174 6.07 -2.85 -7.41
CA LEU A 174 5.88 -1.79 -6.40
C LEU A 174 7.07 -0.84 -6.31
N MET A 175 8.28 -1.34 -6.53
CA MET A 175 9.53 -0.57 -6.51
C MET A 175 9.95 -0.03 -7.88
N ASN A 176 9.16 -0.25 -8.94
CA ASN A 176 9.50 0.13 -10.32
C ASN A 176 10.85 -0.44 -10.80
N LEU A 177 11.17 -1.68 -10.44
CA LEU A 177 12.40 -2.36 -10.81
C LEU A 177 12.20 -3.24 -12.04
N LYS A 178 13.10 -3.12 -13.01
CA LYS A 178 13.11 -4.00 -14.19
C LYS A 178 13.69 -5.36 -13.82
N VAL A 179 12.85 -6.39 -13.91
CA VAL A 179 13.20 -7.78 -13.59
C VAL A 179 12.92 -8.68 -14.79
N GLU A 180 13.90 -9.49 -15.15
CA GLU A 180 13.85 -10.47 -16.25
C GLU A 180 14.04 -11.87 -15.69
N GLU A 181 13.18 -12.82 -16.08
CA GLU A 181 13.35 -14.23 -15.74
C GLU A 181 14.49 -14.85 -16.53
N ILE A 182 15.30 -15.66 -15.86
CA ILE A 182 16.35 -16.47 -16.47
C ILE A 182 15.92 -17.93 -16.40
N LYS A 183 15.87 -18.62 -17.53
CA LYS A 183 15.63 -20.08 -17.57
C LYS A 183 16.94 -20.86 -17.51
N ALA A 184 16.90 -22.05 -16.93
CA ALA A 184 18.02 -22.98 -16.92
C ALA A 184 18.16 -23.72 -18.27
N PRO A 185 19.37 -24.15 -18.65
CA PRO A 185 20.63 -23.97 -17.93
C PRO A 185 21.16 -22.54 -18.07
N PHE A 186 21.70 -21.98 -16.98
CA PHE A 186 22.37 -20.69 -16.99
C PHE A 186 23.62 -20.77 -16.12
N LYS A 187 24.77 -20.36 -16.65
CA LYS A 187 26.05 -20.37 -15.94
C LYS A 187 26.62 -18.96 -15.88
N PRO A 188 26.39 -18.22 -14.79
CA PRO A 188 26.87 -16.85 -14.66
C PRO A 188 28.40 -16.80 -14.55
N ASN A 189 28.97 -15.76 -15.15
CA ASN A 189 30.34 -15.34 -14.89
C ASN A 189 30.31 -14.18 -13.88
N TRP A 190 30.95 -14.36 -12.73
CA TRP A 190 30.84 -13.44 -11.60
C TRP A 190 32.02 -12.48 -11.50
N VAL A 191 31.77 -11.29 -10.96
CA VAL A 191 32.84 -10.44 -10.42
C VAL A 191 33.33 -11.03 -9.09
N LYS A 192 34.65 -11.24 -8.96
CA LYS A 192 35.27 -11.73 -7.70
C LYS A 192 35.55 -10.55 -6.76
N ASN A 193 35.41 -10.76 -5.45
CA ASN A 193 35.72 -9.79 -4.38
C ASN A 193 34.94 -8.47 -4.47
N ILE A 194 33.65 -8.49 -4.11
CA ILE A 194 32.80 -7.30 -4.15
C ILE A 194 32.53 -6.82 -2.73
N ARG A 195 32.92 -5.59 -2.43
CA ARG A 195 32.49 -4.88 -1.23
C ARG A 195 31.41 -3.87 -1.63
N THR A 196 30.16 -4.19 -1.36
CA THR A 196 29.06 -3.22 -1.43
C THR A 196 28.99 -2.45 -0.12
N LEU A 197 28.55 -1.19 -0.18
CA LEU A 197 28.24 -0.44 1.04
C LEU A 197 26.88 -0.94 1.58
N ARG A 198 26.72 -0.83 2.91
CA ARG A 198 25.46 -1.11 3.60
C ARG A 198 24.92 0.21 4.10
N SER A 199 24.06 0.86 3.33
CA SER A 199 23.39 2.08 3.74
C SER A 199 22.25 2.38 2.79
N VAL A 200 21.01 2.25 3.27
CA VAL A 200 19.85 2.85 2.61
C VAL A 200 19.12 3.61 3.71
N SER A 201 18.86 4.90 3.48
CA SER A 201 17.89 5.62 4.29
C SER A 201 16.52 5.25 3.72
N ASP A 202 15.54 5.09 4.60
CA ASP A 202 14.17 4.89 4.13
C ASP A 202 13.61 6.20 3.52
N CYS A 203 14.33 7.32 3.60
CA CYS A 203 13.94 8.63 3.07
C CYS A 203 13.94 8.63 1.52
N LEU A 204 12.99 9.29 0.87
CA LEU A 204 13.01 9.52 -0.59
C LEU A 204 13.25 10.98 -0.98
N THR A 205 13.09 11.98 -0.11
CA THR A 205 13.43 13.39 -0.40
C THR A 205 13.31 14.27 0.85
N GLY A 206 14.17 15.29 0.94
CA GLY A 206 14.11 16.36 1.96
C GLY A 206 13.00 17.38 1.71
N LEU A 207 11.74 16.96 1.84
CA LEU A 207 10.63 17.91 1.86
C LEU A 207 10.61 18.66 3.20
N GLY A 208 11.09 19.90 3.19
CA GLY A 208 11.00 20.82 4.32
C GLY A 208 9.57 21.35 4.60
N ASN A 209 8.57 20.91 3.85
CA ASN A 209 7.18 21.32 4.03
C ASN A 209 6.47 20.40 5.02
N LYS A 210 6.04 20.94 6.16
CA LYS A 210 5.20 20.21 7.12
C LYS A 210 3.86 19.85 6.48
N VAL A 211 3.44 18.59 6.63
CA VAL A 211 2.15 18.09 6.15
C VAL A 211 1.22 17.75 7.31
N GLY A 212 -0.05 18.12 7.18
CA GLY A 212 -1.10 17.68 8.10
C GLY A 212 -1.57 16.29 7.71
N LEU A 213 -1.45 15.30 8.58
CA LEU A 213 -1.97 13.95 8.34
C LEU A 213 -3.26 13.75 9.14
N TYR A 214 -4.39 13.62 8.45
CA TYR A 214 -5.67 13.42 9.12
C TYR A 214 -5.68 12.10 9.90
N LYS A 215 -6.10 12.18 11.17
CA LYS A 215 -6.19 11.05 12.09
C LYS A 215 -7.50 11.07 12.84
N SER A 216 -8.42 10.20 12.43
CA SER A 216 -9.68 9.98 13.14
C SER A 216 -9.47 9.13 14.41
N HIS A 217 -10.48 9.07 15.29
CA HIS A 217 -10.50 8.12 16.41
C HIS A 217 -10.73 6.66 15.98
N ILE A 218 -11.29 6.45 14.79
CA ILE A 218 -11.32 5.13 14.15
C ILE A 218 -9.92 4.87 13.58
N ALA A 219 -9.27 3.80 14.04
CA ALA A 219 -7.94 3.45 13.58
C ALA A 219 -7.97 3.11 12.08
N SER A 220 -7.08 3.75 11.30
CA SER A 220 -6.79 3.38 9.92
C SER A 220 -5.37 2.82 9.85
N MET A 221 -5.22 1.59 9.36
CA MET A 221 -3.90 1.02 9.10
C MET A 221 -3.14 1.86 8.06
N ASP A 222 -3.85 2.41 7.08
CA ASP A 222 -3.26 3.25 6.05
C ASP A 222 -2.70 4.57 6.63
N GLU A 223 -3.36 5.17 7.62
CA GLU A 223 -2.78 6.31 8.37
C GLU A 223 -1.44 5.94 8.98
N GLY A 224 -1.34 4.77 9.62
CA GLY A 224 -0.10 4.29 10.23
C GLY A 224 1.04 4.13 9.22
N TRP A 225 0.75 3.53 8.06
CA TRP A 225 1.73 3.38 6.97
C TRP A 225 2.11 4.72 6.33
N THR A 226 1.14 5.61 6.15
CA THR A 226 1.34 6.95 5.60
C THR A 226 2.23 7.78 6.53
N ARG A 227 1.94 7.76 7.84
CA ARG A 227 2.76 8.38 8.87
C ARG A 227 4.15 7.79 8.92
N TRP A 228 4.30 6.47 8.79
CA TRP A 228 5.61 5.83 8.74
C TRP A 228 6.42 6.32 7.53
N ALA A 229 5.83 6.29 6.33
CA ALA A 229 6.46 6.76 5.11
C ALA A 229 6.86 8.24 5.19
N PHE A 230 6.05 9.08 5.85
CA PHE A 230 6.38 10.47 6.09
C PHE A 230 7.40 10.68 7.19
N ASN A 231 7.31 10.04 8.37
CA ASN A 231 8.28 10.18 9.46
C ASN A 231 9.73 9.95 9.02
N ILE A 232 9.87 9.13 8.00
CA ILE A 232 11.13 8.81 7.37
C ILE A 232 11.63 9.93 6.43
N CYS A 233 10.73 10.68 5.77
CA CYS A 233 11.06 11.64 4.70
C CYS A 233 10.75 13.12 5.00
N THR A 234 9.80 13.41 5.89
CA THR A 234 9.25 14.74 6.12
C THR A 234 8.60 14.85 7.50
N GLU A 235 8.60 16.06 8.05
CA GLU A 235 7.84 16.32 9.28
C GLU A 235 6.34 16.24 8.98
N ASN A 236 5.64 15.36 9.69
CA ASN A 236 4.18 15.28 9.66
C ASN A 236 3.64 15.30 11.08
N GLU A 237 2.43 15.81 11.21
CA GLU A 237 1.74 15.91 12.49
C GLU A 237 0.30 15.43 12.33
N PRO A 238 -0.27 14.73 13.32
CA PRO A 238 -1.65 14.27 13.26
C PRO A 238 -2.62 15.44 13.38
N VAL A 239 -3.57 15.51 12.45
CA VAL A 239 -4.72 16.43 12.46
C VAL A 239 -5.95 15.64 12.91
N PHE A 240 -6.41 15.85 14.14
CA PHE A 240 -7.53 15.10 14.73
C PHE A 240 -8.88 15.71 14.35
N ASN A 241 -9.96 14.93 14.54
CA ASN A 241 -11.34 15.37 14.30
C ASN A 241 -11.64 16.74 14.94
N LYS A 242 -11.29 16.91 16.21
CA LYS A 242 -11.51 18.17 16.94
C LYS A 242 -10.74 19.34 16.35
N ASP A 243 -9.55 19.10 15.81
CA ASP A 243 -8.70 20.17 15.26
C ASP A 243 -9.26 20.66 13.91
N VAL A 244 -9.97 19.79 13.17
CA VAL A 244 -10.69 20.15 11.94
C VAL A 244 -12.01 20.89 12.25
N ARG A 245 -12.67 20.55 13.37
CA ARG A 245 -13.91 21.20 13.82
C ARG A 245 -13.69 22.61 14.39
N ASP A 246 -12.53 22.88 15.01
CA ASP A 246 -12.24 24.14 15.71
C ASP A 246 -12.55 25.39 14.84
N ASP A 247 -13.34 26.31 15.36
CA ASP A 247 -13.66 27.61 14.72
C ASP A 247 -12.40 28.46 14.46
N ASN A 248 -11.33 28.24 15.24
CA ASN A 248 -10.02 28.86 15.04
C ASN A 248 -9.16 28.11 14.02
N PHE A 249 -9.76 27.39 13.07
CA PHE A 249 -9.13 26.96 11.82
C PHE A 249 -8.75 28.22 10.99
N GLU A 250 -7.88 29.06 11.54
CA GLU A 250 -7.55 30.39 11.02
C GLU A 250 -6.61 30.27 9.84
N LEU A 251 -7.02 30.88 8.73
CA LEU A 251 -6.28 30.96 7.49
C LEU A 251 -5.46 32.25 7.51
N LYS A 252 -4.17 32.19 7.85
CA LYS A 252 -3.25 33.29 7.50
C LYS A 252 -2.89 33.20 6.03
N ASN A 253 -2.45 34.30 5.43
CA ASN A 253 -2.01 34.38 4.02
C ASN A 253 -0.47 34.29 3.97
N PRO A 254 0.15 33.29 3.30
CA PRO A 254 -0.44 32.15 2.57
C PRO A 254 -1.10 31.13 3.51
N PRO A 255 -2.07 30.31 3.04
CA PRO A 255 -2.90 29.42 3.85
C PRO A 255 -2.04 28.56 4.77
N LYS A 256 -2.23 28.81 6.06
CA LYS A 256 -1.39 28.35 7.15
C LYS A 256 -2.34 27.89 8.24
N VAL A 257 -2.71 26.61 8.25
CA VAL A 257 -3.64 26.08 9.26
C VAL A 257 -2.97 26.11 10.63
N ILE A 258 -3.45 26.98 11.51
CA ILE A 258 -3.05 27.04 12.92
C ILE A 258 -3.81 25.98 13.70
N LEU A 259 -3.16 24.87 14.05
CA LEU A 259 -3.73 23.95 15.03
C LEU A 259 -3.26 24.39 16.42
N GLN A 260 -4.15 24.97 17.22
CA GLN A 260 -3.87 25.22 18.62
C GLN A 260 -3.91 23.88 19.38
N LYS A 261 -2.80 23.50 20.00
CA LYS A 261 -2.81 22.54 21.12
C LYS A 261 -2.22 23.22 22.34
N ASN A 262 -2.70 22.82 23.52
CA ASN A 262 -2.52 23.29 24.91
C ASN A 262 -1.11 23.71 25.43
N LEU A 263 -0.15 24.05 24.56
CA LEU A 263 1.23 24.40 24.87
C LEU A 263 1.73 25.64 24.09
N GLY A 264 0.85 26.44 23.50
CA GLY A 264 1.20 27.69 22.82
C GLY A 264 1.95 27.55 21.47
N LYS A 265 2.14 26.33 20.96
CA LYS A 265 2.74 26.10 19.63
C LYS A 265 1.68 26.19 18.53
N LYS A 266 1.87 27.11 17.59
CA LYS A 266 1.08 27.23 16.36
C LYS A 266 1.73 26.39 15.27
N TYR A 267 1.01 25.39 14.76
CA TYR A 267 1.44 24.64 13.58
C TYR A 267 0.94 25.32 12.31
N PHE A 268 1.54 25.01 11.16
CA PHE A 268 1.19 25.64 9.89
C PHE A 268 1.32 24.61 8.76
N TYR A 269 0.20 24.26 8.13
CA TYR A 269 0.17 23.30 7.03
C TYR A 269 -0.40 23.94 5.77
N LYS A 270 0.24 23.69 4.62
CA LYS A 270 -0.26 24.03 3.28
C LYS A 270 -1.06 22.86 2.67
N THR A 271 -0.76 21.64 3.11
CA THR A 271 -1.37 20.41 2.60
C THR A 271 -1.89 19.56 3.75
N ILE A 272 -3.12 19.06 3.62
CA ILE A 272 -3.69 18.05 4.52
C ILE A 272 -3.98 16.78 3.71
N ILE A 273 -3.53 15.64 4.22
CA ILE A 273 -3.71 14.34 3.59
C ILE A 273 -4.71 13.52 4.40
N PHE A 274 -5.69 12.95 3.72
CA PHE A 274 -6.64 11.98 4.23
C PHE A 274 -6.25 10.58 3.76
N PRO A 275 -5.74 9.72 4.66
CA PRO A 275 -5.43 8.32 4.36
C PRO A 275 -6.66 7.53 3.93
N ASP A 276 -6.44 6.31 3.41
CA ASP A 276 -7.53 5.40 3.05
C ASP A 276 -8.48 5.16 4.24
N GLN A 277 -9.69 5.68 4.10
CA GLN A 277 -10.75 5.60 5.09
C GLN A 277 -12.09 5.88 4.40
N SER A 278 -13.17 5.22 4.83
CA SER A 278 -14.48 5.40 4.21
C SER A 278 -15.08 6.79 4.53
N PRO A 279 -15.96 7.33 3.66
CA PRO A 279 -16.60 8.63 3.89
C PRO A 279 -17.33 8.72 5.24
N ASN A 280 -18.05 7.66 5.61
CA ASN A 280 -18.78 7.62 6.87
C ASN A 280 -17.85 7.65 8.08
N GLN A 281 -16.72 6.96 8.04
CA GLN A 281 -15.77 6.98 9.15
C GLN A 281 -15.11 8.36 9.32
N ILE A 282 -14.83 9.07 8.23
CA ILE A 282 -14.30 10.44 8.27
C ILE A 282 -15.36 11.41 8.80
N LEU A 283 -16.58 11.35 8.26
CA LEU A 283 -17.65 12.30 8.57
C LEU A 283 -18.22 12.08 9.98
N ASN A 284 -18.54 10.83 10.31
CA ASN A 284 -19.35 10.47 11.48
C ASN A 284 -18.56 9.77 12.58
N GLY A 285 -17.38 9.20 12.30
CA GLY A 285 -16.55 8.52 13.30
C GLY A 285 -17.29 7.40 14.03
N TYR A 286 -16.93 7.14 15.30
CA TYR A 286 -17.68 6.20 16.12
C TYR A 286 -19.05 6.78 16.50
N PRO A 287 -20.13 5.99 16.43
CA PRO A 287 -21.44 6.43 16.88
C PRO A 287 -21.45 6.63 18.40
N LYS A 288 -22.36 7.49 18.88
CA LYS A 288 -22.54 7.75 20.30
C LYS A 288 -22.85 6.44 21.05
N GLY A 289 -22.19 6.22 22.18
CA GLY A 289 -22.35 5.02 23.01
C GLY A 289 -21.50 3.81 22.57
N ALA A 290 -20.80 3.86 21.42
CA ALA A 290 -19.87 2.79 21.03
C ALA A 290 -18.49 2.91 21.69
N MET A 291 -18.09 4.14 22.07
CA MET A 291 -16.83 4.48 22.73
C MET A 291 -17.10 5.60 23.75
N PRO A 292 -16.18 5.88 24.71
CA PRO A 292 -16.27 7.09 25.53
C PRO A 292 -16.46 8.35 24.66
N ASP A 293 -17.24 9.32 25.13
CA ASP A 293 -17.71 10.46 24.33
C ASP A 293 -16.57 11.22 23.62
N GLU A 294 -15.41 11.34 24.28
CA GLU A 294 -14.19 11.97 23.74
C GLU A 294 -13.62 11.30 22.47
N TYR A 295 -13.99 10.05 22.19
CA TYR A 295 -13.58 9.28 21.00
C TYR A 295 -14.70 9.13 19.96
N THR A 296 -15.89 9.68 20.22
CA THR A 296 -17.04 9.59 19.31
C THR A 296 -17.11 10.75 18.31
N GLY A 297 -17.80 10.52 17.20
CA GLY A 297 -17.96 11.53 16.14
C GLY A 297 -16.78 11.63 15.17
N GLY A 298 -17.07 12.08 13.95
CA GLY A 298 -16.10 12.39 12.88
C GLY A 298 -16.03 13.90 12.64
N ILE A 299 -15.46 14.37 11.54
CA ILE A 299 -15.29 15.82 11.37
C ILE A 299 -16.61 16.61 11.27
N GLY A 300 -17.72 15.94 10.93
CA GLY A 300 -19.05 16.55 10.83
C GLY A 300 -19.16 17.65 9.77
N ALA A 301 -20.34 18.27 9.68
CA ALA A 301 -20.60 19.35 8.72
C ALA A 301 -19.73 20.59 8.97
N GLU A 302 -19.46 20.90 10.23
CA GLU A 302 -18.56 21.97 10.66
C GLU A 302 -17.14 21.76 10.12
N GLY A 303 -16.57 20.57 10.32
CA GLY A 303 -15.25 20.24 9.80
C GLY A 303 -15.21 20.27 8.27
N VAL A 304 -16.26 19.82 7.59
CA VAL A 304 -16.39 19.96 6.12
C VAL A 304 -16.36 21.43 5.69
N ALA A 305 -17.08 22.30 6.40
CA ALA A 305 -17.10 23.74 6.11
C ALA A 305 -15.71 24.37 6.31
N ASN A 306 -14.97 23.97 7.35
CA ASN A 306 -13.61 24.45 7.60
C ASN A 306 -12.62 23.97 6.54
N LEU A 307 -12.71 22.70 6.10
CA LEU A 307 -11.92 22.19 4.98
C LEU A 307 -12.25 22.89 3.65
N ARG A 308 -13.50 23.32 3.45
CA ARG A 308 -13.88 24.14 2.29
C ARG A 308 -13.20 25.51 2.33
N LYS A 309 -13.27 26.22 3.45
CA LYS A 309 -12.56 27.50 3.63
C LYS A 309 -11.05 27.33 3.40
N PHE A 310 -10.48 26.22 3.89
CA PHE A 310 -9.06 25.89 3.71
C PHE A 310 -8.64 25.82 2.24
N VAL A 311 -9.34 25.01 1.45
CA VAL A 311 -9.00 24.85 0.04
C VAL A 311 -9.29 26.13 -0.75
N GLU A 312 -10.39 26.82 -0.47
CA GLU A 312 -10.74 28.09 -1.13
C GLU A 312 -9.68 29.17 -0.92
N ALA A 313 -9.03 29.19 0.25
CA ALA A 313 -7.93 30.10 0.57
C ALA A 313 -6.56 29.71 -0.01
N GLY A 314 -6.46 28.59 -0.74
CA GLY A 314 -5.24 28.14 -1.41
C GLY A 314 -4.57 26.91 -0.81
N GLY A 315 -5.21 26.26 0.17
CA GLY A 315 -4.73 25.00 0.73
C GLY A 315 -4.87 23.84 -0.26
N THR A 316 -4.09 22.78 -0.06
CA THR A 316 -4.17 21.54 -0.83
C THR A 316 -4.75 20.42 0.05
N LEU A 317 -5.82 19.78 -0.41
CA LEU A 317 -6.35 18.56 0.20
C LEU A 317 -6.00 17.36 -0.68
N VAL A 318 -5.43 16.31 -0.10
CA VAL A 318 -5.10 15.07 -0.81
C VAL A 318 -5.86 13.93 -0.18
N PHE A 319 -6.64 13.19 -0.97
CA PHE A 319 -7.46 12.09 -0.51
C PHE A 319 -6.97 10.78 -1.13
N LEU A 320 -6.68 9.80 -0.26
CA LEU A 320 -6.12 8.52 -0.67
C LEU A 320 -7.22 7.46 -0.73
N ASN A 321 -7.26 6.73 -1.83
CA ASN A 321 -8.16 5.59 -2.03
C ASN A 321 -9.62 5.93 -1.69
N ARG A 322 -10.25 5.24 -0.73
CA ARG A 322 -11.68 5.45 -0.38
C ARG A 322 -11.97 6.83 0.20
N ALA A 323 -10.97 7.53 0.74
CA ALA A 323 -11.16 8.91 1.20
C ALA A 323 -11.46 9.85 0.02
N SER A 324 -11.13 9.48 -1.22
CA SER A 324 -11.53 10.25 -2.41
C SER A 324 -13.06 10.34 -2.53
N ASN A 325 -13.79 9.30 -2.15
CA ASN A 325 -15.26 9.33 -2.16
C ASN A 325 -15.83 10.35 -1.15
N PHE A 326 -15.14 10.60 -0.04
CA PHE A 326 -15.51 11.66 0.90
C PHE A 326 -15.39 13.02 0.22
N ALA A 327 -14.28 13.27 -0.47
CA ALA A 327 -14.08 14.52 -1.19
C ALA A 327 -15.13 14.74 -2.29
N ILE A 328 -15.44 13.69 -3.06
CA ILE A 328 -16.47 13.73 -4.11
C ILE A 328 -17.81 14.19 -3.54
N GLU A 329 -18.26 13.54 -2.47
CA GLU A 329 -19.55 13.83 -1.83
C GLU A 329 -19.58 15.21 -1.16
N GLN A 330 -18.58 15.51 -0.33
CA GLN A 330 -18.64 16.68 0.54
C GLN A 330 -18.27 17.98 -0.19
N PHE A 331 -17.53 17.91 -1.30
CA PHE A 331 -17.18 19.08 -2.11
C PHE A 331 -17.99 19.19 -3.41
N ASN A 332 -18.92 18.26 -3.67
CA ASN A 332 -19.73 18.18 -4.89
C ASN A 332 -18.84 18.20 -6.15
N LEU A 333 -17.76 17.42 -6.14
CA LEU A 333 -16.85 17.37 -7.28
C LEU A 333 -17.55 16.69 -8.47
N PRO A 334 -17.35 17.18 -9.71
CA PRO A 334 -18.04 16.69 -10.90
C PRO A 334 -17.39 15.41 -11.45
N VAL A 335 -17.29 14.41 -10.58
CA VAL A 335 -16.66 13.13 -10.85
C VAL A 335 -17.38 12.08 -10.03
N LYS A 336 -17.54 10.89 -10.61
CA LYS A 336 -18.10 9.74 -9.91
C LYS A 336 -17.10 8.61 -9.85
N ASP A 337 -17.18 7.85 -8.78
CA ASP A 337 -16.54 6.54 -8.67
C ASP A 337 -17.39 5.49 -9.42
N VAL A 338 -16.85 4.95 -10.52
CA VAL A 338 -17.55 3.95 -11.33
C VAL A 338 -17.59 2.56 -10.70
N THR A 339 -16.81 2.34 -9.64
CA THR A 339 -16.77 1.05 -8.92
C THR A 339 -17.80 1.00 -7.79
N ARG A 340 -18.34 2.16 -7.41
CA ARG A 340 -19.26 2.29 -6.28
C ARG A 340 -20.58 1.58 -6.56
N GLY A 341 -21.00 0.75 -5.62
CA GLY A 341 -22.28 0.02 -5.68
C GLY A 341 -22.27 -1.19 -6.62
N LEU A 342 -21.14 -1.50 -7.27
CA LEU A 342 -21.00 -2.74 -8.02
C LEU A 342 -21.03 -3.93 -7.05
N ASN A 343 -21.73 -4.99 -7.44
CA ASN A 343 -21.70 -6.22 -6.66
C ASN A 343 -20.37 -6.95 -6.90
N ARG A 344 -19.96 -7.79 -5.93
CA ARG A 344 -18.68 -8.53 -6.02
C ARG A 344 -18.60 -9.51 -7.19
N LYS A 345 -19.71 -10.06 -7.69
CA LYS A 345 -19.73 -10.93 -8.88
C LYS A 345 -19.40 -10.17 -10.16
N ASP A 346 -19.70 -8.87 -10.21
CA ASP A 346 -19.46 -8.04 -11.39
C ASP A 346 -18.11 -7.31 -11.32
N PHE A 347 -17.65 -6.98 -10.11
CA PHE A 347 -16.38 -6.27 -9.90
C PHE A 347 -15.75 -6.66 -8.57
N TYR A 348 -14.55 -7.24 -8.62
CA TYR A 348 -13.79 -7.57 -7.42
C TYR A 348 -12.29 -7.64 -7.68
N ILE A 349 -11.54 -6.78 -6.99
CA ILE A 349 -10.08 -6.68 -7.08
C ILE A 349 -9.52 -6.56 -5.66
N PRO A 350 -9.30 -7.69 -4.96
CA PRO A 350 -8.87 -7.70 -3.56
C PRO A 350 -7.34 -7.64 -3.43
N GLY A 351 -6.77 -6.48 -3.79
CA GLY A 351 -5.33 -6.24 -3.69
C GLY A 351 -4.58 -6.79 -4.88
N SER A 352 -4.47 -5.97 -5.93
CA SER A 352 -3.76 -6.25 -7.17
C SER A 352 -2.93 -5.05 -7.61
N ILE A 353 -1.92 -5.31 -8.43
CA ILE A 353 -1.11 -4.25 -9.04
C ILE A 353 -1.64 -4.04 -10.46
N LEU A 354 -2.18 -2.86 -10.71
CA LEU A 354 -2.72 -2.46 -12.00
C LEU A 354 -1.77 -1.49 -12.72
N ARG A 355 -1.77 -1.48 -14.05
CA ARG A 355 -1.04 -0.51 -14.87
C ARG A 355 -1.78 0.83 -14.88
N THR A 356 -1.03 1.93 -14.85
CA THR A 356 -1.55 3.27 -15.10
C THR A 356 -0.69 4.02 -16.12
N GLU A 357 -1.33 4.84 -16.94
CA GLU A 357 -0.72 5.76 -17.89
C GLU A 357 -0.76 7.19 -17.32
N LEU A 358 0.38 7.88 -17.34
CA LEU A 358 0.59 9.16 -16.64
C LEU A 358 0.74 10.33 -17.63
N ASP A 359 0.13 11.47 -17.28
CA ASP A 359 0.43 12.76 -17.90
C ASP A 359 1.69 13.37 -17.27
N THR A 360 2.86 13.03 -17.82
CA THR A 360 4.17 13.47 -17.32
C THR A 360 4.43 14.96 -17.50
N ALA A 361 3.57 15.71 -18.19
CA ALA A 361 3.66 17.17 -18.25
C ALA A 361 3.10 17.83 -16.97
N HIS A 362 2.27 17.12 -16.21
CA HIS A 362 1.69 17.64 -14.97
C HIS A 362 2.73 17.68 -13.83
N PRO A 363 2.78 18.74 -13.00
CA PRO A 363 3.76 18.84 -11.91
C PRO A 363 3.75 17.66 -10.91
N ILE A 364 2.57 17.09 -10.64
CA ILE A 364 2.43 15.91 -9.78
C ILE A 364 3.14 14.67 -10.36
N ALA A 365 3.19 14.52 -11.69
CA ALA A 365 3.87 13.42 -12.37
C ALA A 365 5.32 13.76 -12.79
N LYS A 366 5.89 14.87 -12.30
CA LYS A 366 7.26 15.27 -12.61
C LYS A 366 8.25 14.18 -12.21
N GLY A 367 9.11 13.79 -13.15
CA GLY A 367 10.13 12.76 -12.95
C GLY A 367 9.61 11.32 -13.06
N MET A 368 8.31 11.13 -13.33
CA MET A 368 7.72 9.82 -13.52
C MET A 368 7.86 9.33 -14.97
N PRO A 369 7.97 8.01 -15.21
CA PRO A 369 7.76 7.43 -16.54
C PRO A 369 6.31 7.62 -17.03
N LYS A 370 6.08 7.43 -18.34
CA LYS A 370 4.72 7.50 -18.94
C LYS A 370 3.78 6.40 -18.44
N GLU A 371 4.33 5.28 -17.97
CA GLU A 371 3.57 4.19 -17.37
C GLU A 371 4.09 3.94 -15.96
N SER A 372 3.18 3.73 -15.02
CA SER A 372 3.47 3.31 -13.65
C SER A 372 2.42 2.30 -13.20
N ILE A 373 2.32 2.08 -11.90
CA ILE A 373 1.40 1.13 -11.28
C ILE A 373 0.40 1.83 -10.37
N ALA A 374 -0.69 1.15 -10.04
CA ALA A 374 -1.60 1.48 -8.96
C ALA A 374 -1.82 0.23 -8.10
N TRP A 375 -1.64 0.35 -6.79
CA TRP A 375 -2.08 -0.66 -5.84
C TRP A 375 -3.59 -0.54 -5.63
N PHE A 376 -4.35 -1.46 -6.21
CA PHE A 376 -5.81 -1.43 -6.23
C PHE A 376 -6.39 -2.44 -5.22
N GLU A 377 -7.13 -1.93 -4.24
CA GLU A 377 -7.83 -2.72 -3.22
C GLU A 377 -8.97 -1.88 -2.67
N ASP A 378 -10.21 -2.31 -2.94
CA ASP A 378 -11.44 -1.55 -2.66
C ASP A 378 -11.33 -0.08 -3.11
N SER A 379 -10.66 0.14 -4.25
CA SER A 379 -10.25 1.44 -4.73
C SER A 379 -11.28 2.06 -5.68
N PRO A 380 -11.48 3.38 -5.64
CA PRO A 380 -12.35 4.04 -6.60
C PRO A 380 -11.65 4.21 -7.96
N ALA A 381 -12.45 4.29 -9.03
CA ALA A 381 -11.98 4.70 -10.35
C ALA A 381 -12.90 5.76 -10.91
N PHE A 382 -12.32 6.79 -11.52
CA PHE A 382 -13.02 8.05 -11.71
C PHE A 382 -13.51 8.25 -13.14
N GLU A 383 -14.78 8.59 -13.28
CA GLU A 383 -15.38 9.12 -14.50
C GLU A 383 -15.82 10.57 -14.28
N ILE A 384 -15.24 11.49 -15.05
CA ILE A 384 -15.62 12.90 -15.00
C ILE A 384 -17.02 13.05 -15.59
N GLN A 385 -17.89 13.75 -14.87
CA GLN A 385 -19.22 14.07 -15.36
C GLN A 385 -19.09 15.28 -16.30
N THR A 386 -19.04 15.02 -17.60
CA THR A 386 -18.93 16.07 -18.62
C THR A 386 -20.30 16.74 -18.80
N ASP A 387 -20.58 17.79 -18.03
CA ASP A 387 -21.51 18.83 -18.48
C ASP A 387 -20.76 19.74 -19.48
N PRO A 388 -21.23 19.87 -20.73
CA PRO A 388 -20.60 20.70 -21.76
C PRO A 388 -20.41 22.18 -21.40
N LEU A 389 -21.07 22.71 -20.37
CA LEU A 389 -21.01 24.14 -20.00
C LEU A 389 -20.17 24.46 -18.75
N ALA A 390 -19.65 23.48 -18.00
CA ALA A 390 -19.14 23.75 -16.64
C ALA A 390 -17.62 23.55 -16.38
N LEU A 391 -16.84 22.88 -17.24
CA LEU A 391 -15.55 22.31 -16.77
C LEU A 391 -14.32 22.42 -17.68
N ALA A 392 -14.30 23.30 -18.68
CA ALA A 392 -13.05 23.61 -19.35
C ALA A 392 -12.14 24.42 -18.39
N ASN A 393 -11.19 23.75 -17.72
CA ASN A 393 -10.05 24.24 -16.92
C ASN A 393 -10.05 23.99 -15.40
N ASN A 394 -11.09 23.38 -14.81
CA ASN A 394 -11.13 23.17 -13.34
C ASN A 394 -10.66 21.80 -12.85
N PHE A 395 -10.24 20.90 -13.76
CA PHE A 395 -9.65 19.62 -13.38
C PHE A 395 -8.53 19.19 -14.34
N LYS A 396 -7.65 18.32 -13.85
CA LYS A 396 -6.60 17.65 -14.62
C LYS A 396 -6.57 16.17 -14.26
N ILE A 397 -6.58 15.30 -15.27
CA ILE A 397 -6.42 13.86 -15.09
C ILE A 397 -4.94 13.56 -15.26
N ILE A 398 -4.32 13.07 -14.19
CA ILE A 398 -2.86 12.87 -14.11
C ILE A 398 -2.51 11.40 -14.36
N ALA A 399 -3.40 10.49 -13.99
CA ALA A 399 -3.26 9.06 -14.27
C ALA A 399 -4.56 8.45 -14.77
N ARG A 400 -4.47 7.53 -15.73
CA ARG A 400 -5.58 6.69 -16.21
C ARG A 400 -5.21 5.22 -16.21
N TYR A 401 -6.20 4.34 -16.12
CA TYR A 401 -6.01 2.94 -16.50
C TYR A 401 -5.99 2.81 -18.04
N PRO A 402 -5.23 1.84 -18.58
CA PRO A 402 -5.24 1.55 -20.01
C PRO A 402 -6.64 1.40 -20.59
N SER A 403 -6.82 1.82 -21.85
CA SER A 403 -8.12 1.71 -22.52
C SER A 403 -8.48 0.28 -22.91
N ASN A 404 -7.49 -0.60 -23.06
CA ASN A 404 -7.70 -2.03 -23.27
C ASN A 404 -7.72 -2.75 -21.91
N PRO A 405 -8.85 -3.39 -21.50
CA PRO A 405 -8.97 -4.07 -20.22
C PRO A 405 -7.88 -5.13 -19.96
N LYS A 406 -7.38 -5.77 -21.02
CA LYS A 406 -6.36 -6.84 -20.93
C LYS A 406 -5.00 -6.33 -20.48
N ASP A 407 -4.74 -5.03 -20.63
CA ASP A 407 -3.46 -4.41 -20.31
C ASP A 407 -3.42 -3.83 -18.89
N ILE A 408 -4.55 -3.88 -18.17
CA ILE A 408 -4.72 -3.29 -16.84
C ILE A 408 -4.04 -4.13 -15.75
N LEU A 409 -4.25 -5.45 -15.71
CA LEU A 409 -3.70 -6.29 -14.64
C LEU A 409 -2.21 -6.60 -14.87
N LEU A 410 -1.35 -6.22 -13.94
CA LEU A 410 0.08 -6.55 -13.97
C LEU A 410 0.44 -7.75 -13.08
N SER A 411 -0.23 -7.86 -11.93
CA SER A 411 -0.01 -8.93 -10.94
C SER A 411 -1.23 -9.03 -10.03
N GLY A 412 -1.62 -10.26 -9.69
CA GLY A 412 -2.73 -10.61 -8.81
C GLY A 412 -3.93 -11.16 -9.56
N TRP A 413 -5.12 -10.68 -9.20
CA TRP A 413 -6.38 -11.03 -9.86
C TRP A 413 -7.32 -9.82 -9.96
N ALA A 414 -8.03 -9.74 -11.07
CA ALA A 414 -9.00 -8.69 -11.31
C ALA A 414 -10.25 -9.25 -12.01
N LEU A 415 -11.37 -9.21 -11.31
CA LEU A 415 -12.70 -9.44 -11.87
C LEU A 415 -13.35 -8.10 -12.22
N GLY A 416 -13.84 -7.96 -13.45
CA GLY A 416 -14.50 -6.73 -13.91
C GLY A 416 -13.55 -5.61 -14.37
N ALA A 417 -12.32 -5.93 -14.78
CA ALA A 417 -11.32 -4.94 -15.19
C ALA A 417 -11.79 -4.01 -16.33
N GLU A 418 -12.73 -4.45 -17.16
CA GLU A 418 -13.37 -3.65 -18.20
C GLU A 418 -14.09 -2.41 -17.67
N ARG A 419 -14.51 -2.41 -16.41
CA ARG A 419 -15.11 -1.24 -15.74
C ARG A 419 -14.09 -0.13 -15.51
N LEU A 420 -12.81 -0.47 -15.43
CA LEU A 420 -11.70 0.46 -15.20
C LEU A 420 -11.13 1.05 -16.49
N ALA A 421 -11.38 0.42 -17.65
CA ALA A 421 -10.76 0.80 -18.91
C ALA A 421 -10.95 2.29 -19.25
N GLY A 422 -9.81 2.99 -19.44
CA GLY A 422 -9.76 4.42 -19.75
C GLY A 422 -10.19 5.36 -18.61
N LYS A 423 -10.63 4.84 -17.46
CA LYS A 423 -11.04 5.65 -16.30
C LYS A 423 -9.83 6.30 -15.64
N ALA A 424 -10.06 7.43 -14.98
CA ALA A 424 -9.00 8.12 -14.27
C ALA A 424 -8.68 7.44 -12.94
N ALA A 425 -7.39 7.35 -12.61
CA ALA A 425 -6.86 6.80 -11.37
C ALA A 425 -6.29 7.91 -10.45
N LEU A 426 -5.95 9.08 -11.00
CA LEU A 426 -5.48 10.25 -10.25
C LEU A 426 -5.99 11.52 -10.91
N VAL A 427 -6.67 12.37 -10.14
CA VAL A 427 -7.29 13.61 -10.63
C VAL A 427 -6.99 14.76 -9.67
N GLU A 428 -6.63 15.93 -10.21
CA GLU A 428 -6.56 17.20 -9.48
C GLU A 428 -7.76 18.07 -9.88
N PHE A 429 -8.42 18.68 -8.89
CA PHE A 429 -9.45 19.70 -9.07
C PHE A 429 -8.97 21.03 -8.50
N THR A 430 -9.25 22.12 -9.20
CA THR A 430 -9.04 23.48 -8.70
C THR A 430 -10.31 23.94 -7.99
N VAL A 431 -10.19 24.32 -6.71
CA VAL A 431 -11.31 24.81 -5.89
C VAL A 431 -10.89 26.12 -5.22
N GLY A 432 -11.53 27.23 -5.62
CA GLY A 432 -11.09 28.57 -5.23
C GLY A 432 -9.65 28.81 -5.67
N LYS A 433 -8.75 29.10 -4.72
CA LYS A 433 -7.31 29.28 -4.98
C LYS A 433 -6.48 28.01 -4.75
N GLY A 434 -7.10 26.97 -4.20
CA GLY A 434 -6.43 25.74 -3.78
C GLY A 434 -6.78 24.56 -4.66
N LYS A 435 -6.41 23.38 -4.16
CA LYS A 435 -6.47 22.13 -4.92
C LYS A 435 -7.05 20.99 -4.09
N ILE A 436 -7.80 20.12 -4.75
CA ILE A 436 -8.20 18.82 -4.23
C ILE A 436 -7.62 17.73 -5.14
N VAL A 437 -6.81 16.85 -4.60
CA VAL A 437 -6.18 15.73 -5.32
C VAL A 437 -6.82 14.42 -4.87
N LEU A 438 -7.35 13.65 -5.82
CA LEU A 438 -8.00 12.37 -5.59
C LEU A 438 -7.12 11.24 -6.12
N PHE A 439 -6.62 10.39 -5.22
CA PHE A 439 -5.97 9.13 -5.59
C PHE A 439 -7.01 7.99 -5.55
N GLY A 440 -7.18 7.30 -6.68
CA GLY A 440 -7.99 6.10 -6.82
C GLY A 440 -7.22 4.83 -6.49
N PHE A 441 -6.22 4.93 -5.61
CA PHE A 441 -5.34 3.87 -5.13
C PHE A 441 -4.57 4.39 -3.91
N ARG A 442 -3.80 3.52 -3.25
CA ARG A 442 -2.87 3.91 -2.17
C ARG A 442 -1.46 4.11 -2.74
N PRO A 443 -1.02 5.34 -3.04
CA PRO A 443 0.29 5.58 -3.66
C PRO A 443 1.47 5.19 -2.77
N GLN A 444 1.24 5.01 -1.47
CA GLN A 444 2.23 4.65 -0.46
C GLN A 444 2.04 3.24 0.11
N TYR A 445 1.20 2.40 -0.49
CA TYR A 445 0.75 1.11 0.07
C TYR A 445 1.84 0.37 0.85
N ARG A 446 1.59 0.15 2.16
CA ARG A 446 2.46 -0.51 3.16
C ARG A 446 3.91 0.00 3.18
N GLY A 447 4.18 1.21 2.70
CA GLY A 447 5.54 1.73 2.57
C GLY A 447 6.38 1.10 1.45
N GLN A 448 5.76 0.35 0.53
CA GLN A 448 6.48 -0.47 -0.46
C GLN A 448 6.45 0.10 -1.88
N SER A 449 5.49 1.00 -2.17
CA SER A 449 5.19 1.44 -3.55
C SER A 449 6.08 2.60 -4.03
N LEU A 450 7.40 2.42 -4.05
CA LEU A 450 8.35 3.46 -4.53
C LEU A 450 8.00 3.95 -5.95
N ALA A 451 7.38 3.10 -6.76
CA ALA A 451 6.88 3.43 -8.09
C ALA A 451 5.88 4.60 -8.12
N THR A 452 5.17 4.84 -7.02
CA THR A 452 4.11 5.86 -6.91
C THR A 452 4.34 6.87 -5.79
N PHE A 453 5.37 6.69 -4.97
CA PHE A 453 5.78 7.68 -3.95
C PHE A 453 5.98 9.08 -4.56
N PRO A 454 6.65 9.26 -5.72
CA PRO A 454 6.82 10.60 -6.28
C PRO A 454 5.49 11.30 -6.58
N LEU A 455 4.43 10.58 -6.97
CA LEU A 455 3.10 11.18 -7.17
C LEU A 455 2.56 11.76 -5.85
N LEU A 456 2.68 11.03 -4.75
CA LEU A 456 2.24 11.49 -3.44
C LEU A 456 3.08 12.69 -2.98
N PHE A 457 4.42 12.60 -3.04
CA PHE A 457 5.30 13.66 -2.59
C PHE A 457 5.20 14.93 -3.45
N ASN A 458 5.07 14.81 -4.77
CA ASN A 458 4.87 15.94 -5.65
C ASN A 458 3.51 16.62 -5.40
N SER A 459 2.48 15.89 -4.94
CA SER A 459 1.19 16.50 -4.55
C SER A 459 1.28 17.38 -3.28
N ILE A 460 2.34 17.21 -2.48
CA ILE A 460 2.63 18.05 -1.31
C ILE A 460 3.45 19.28 -1.73
N ALA A 461 4.35 19.11 -2.70
CA ALA A 461 5.27 20.16 -3.14
C ALA A 461 4.61 21.21 -4.06
N ASN A 462 3.57 20.83 -4.81
CA ASN A 462 2.88 21.67 -5.81
C ASN A 462 1.47 22.08 -5.36
#